data_AF-A0A8J2T7R6-F1
#
_entry.id   AF-A0A8J2T7R6-F1
#
_cell.length_a   1.000
_cell.length_b   1.000
_cell.length_c   1.000
_cell.angle_alpha   90.00
_cell.angle_beta   90.00
_cell.angle_gamma   90.00
#
_symmetry.space_group_name_H-M   'P 1'
#
loop_
_entity.id
_entity.type
_entity.pdbx_description
1 polymer ?
#
loop_
_entity_poly.entity_id
_entity_poly.type
_entity_poly.pdbx_seq_one_letter_code
_entity_poly.pdbx_strand_id
1 'polypeptide(L)'
;MDFSPNLDEVINLDYGEIVENLVDDQREAIEVPDGLHPEVQALLRKFMPNECRFGSLYEVYRDYDSGQGWKRKREEVEEATLDEYKKKHPRIGLVRYSTESRNAEILGTVNSYLNHQSLVLRKCMSETILNQWAINNDYIEKTTETLQDRIEIEKTQLKNLDRYRETVQAKNKSEIARLNSQWKQQLIKNANGGNN
;
A
#
# COMPACT_ATOMS: atom_id res chain seq x y z
N MET A 1 0.52 -20.77 20.05
CA MET A 1 0.49 -20.77 18.58
C MET A 1 -0.77 -21.44 18.03
N ASP A 2 -1.29 -22.51 18.64
CA ASP A 2 -2.50 -23.19 18.14
C ASP A 2 -3.76 -22.67 18.86
N PHE A 3 -4.38 -21.63 18.29
CA PHE A 3 -5.70 -21.11 18.71
C PHE A 3 -6.72 -21.57 17.67
N SER A 4 -7.86 -22.09 18.11
CA SER A 4 -8.86 -22.68 17.22
C SER A 4 -10.18 -21.90 17.28
N PRO A 5 -10.36 -20.84 16.46
CA PRO A 5 -11.48 -19.92 16.55
C PRO A 5 -12.88 -20.57 16.53
N ASN A 6 -13.06 -21.70 15.82
CA ASN A 6 -14.36 -22.37 15.76
C ASN A 6 -14.59 -23.41 16.86
N LEU A 7 -13.57 -23.73 17.67
CA LEU A 7 -13.69 -24.61 18.85
C LEU A 7 -13.75 -23.81 20.14
N ASP A 8 -12.92 -22.77 20.18
CA ASP A 8 -12.83 -21.79 21.25
C ASP A 8 -13.95 -20.77 20.99
N GLU A 9 -15.21 -21.19 21.17
CA GLU A 9 -16.39 -20.31 21.12
C GLU A 9 -16.05 -18.99 21.81
N VAL A 10 -16.27 -17.88 21.08
CA VAL A 10 -15.92 -16.48 21.42
C VAL A 10 -15.63 -16.35 22.91
N ILE A 11 -14.34 -16.42 23.26
CA ILE A 11 -13.88 -16.10 24.59
C ILE A 11 -14.45 -14.71 24.87
N ASN A 12 -15.30 -14.60 25.90
CA ASN A 12 -15.99 -13.37 26.27
C ASN A 12 -15.06 -12.15 26.09
N LEU A 13 -15.60 -11.05 25.56
CA LEU A 13 -14.92 -9.74 25.41
C LEU A 13 -14.08 -9.34 26.64
N ASP A 14 -14.49 -9.81 27.82
CA ASP A 14 -13.84 -9.66 29.13
C ASP A 14 -12.39 -10.18 29.21
N TYR A 15 -12.02 -11.23 28.46
CA TYR A 15 -10.63 -11.72 28.42
C TYR A 15 -9.76 -10.97 27.40
N GLY A 16 -10.36 -10.28 26.44
CA GLY A 16 -9.62 -9.51 25.43
C GLY A 16 -8.80 -8.40 26.09
N GLU A 17 -9.44 -7.63 26.96
CA GLU A 17 -8.80 -6.52 27.69
C GLU A 17 -7.70 -7.02 28.65
N ILE A 18 -7.90 -8.16 29.31
CA ILE A 18 -6.88 -8.77 30.18
C ILE A 18 -5.65 -9.21 29.38
N VAL A 19 -5.86 -9.81 28.19
CA VAL A 19 -4.77 -10.25 27.32
C VAL A 19 -4.05 -9.04 26.71
N GLU A 20 -4.77 -8.01 26.28
CA GLU A 20 -4.16 -6.77 25.76
C GLU A 20 -3.29 -6.09 26.81
N ASN A 21 -3.79 -5.91 28.04
CA ASN A 21 -3.01 -5.35 29.15
C ASN A 21 -1.75 -6.19 29.45
N LEU A 22 -1.86 -7.51 29.45
CA LEU A 22 -0.70 -8.40 29.65
C LEU A 22 0.33 -8.28 28.52
N VAL A 23 -0.13 -8.10 27.27
CA VAL A 23 0.76 -7.90 26.11
C VAL A 23 1.46 -6.55 26.20
N ASP A 24 0.75 -5.49 26.61
CA ASP A 24 1.32 -4.17 26.79
C ASP A 24 2.35 -4.15 27.95
N ASP A 25 2.05 -4.79 29.09
CA ASP A 25 3.00 -4.95 30.20
C ASP A 25 4.29 -5.67 29.76
N GLN A 26 4.17 -6.72 28.94
CA GLN A 26 5.33 -7.43 28.39
C GLN A 26 6.06 -6.60 27.32
N ARG A 27 5.34 -5.80 26.53
CA ARG A 27 5.93 -4.91 25.53
C ARG A 27 6.70 -3.77 26.17
N GLU A 28 6.27 -3.27 27.33
CA GLU A 28 7.02 -2.29 28.12
C GLU A 28 8.24 -2.92 28.82
N ALA A 29 8.13 -4.18 29.25
CA ALA A 29 9.23 -4.90 29.89
C ALA A 29 10.36 -5.31 28.92
N ILE A 30 10.06 -5.43 27.63
CA ILE A 30 11.02 -5.75 26.57
C ILE A 30 11.32 -4.45 25.83
N GLU A 31 12.57 -3.98 25.84
CA GLU A 31 13.03 -2.92 24.92
C GLU A 31 12.99 -3.47 23.48
N VAL A 32 11.80 -3.52 22.88
CA VAL A 32 11.63 -3.82 21.47
C VAL A 32 12.10 -2.57 20.72
N PRO A 33 13.08 -2.67 19.81
CA PRO A 33 13.47 -1.53 19.00
C PRO A 33 12.25 -1.02 18.26
N ASP A 34 11.90 0.25 18.44
CA ASP A 34 10.83 0.91 17.70
C ASP A 34 11.09 0.73 16.19
N GLY A 35 10.33 -0.16 15.57
CA GLY A 35 10.57 -0.55 14.18
C GLY A 35 9.62 -1.63 13.69
N LEU A 36 9.27 -1.55 12.41
CA LEU A 36 8.52 -2.60 11.73
C LEU A 36 9.33 -3.90 11.75
N HIS A 37 8.64 -5.04 11.92
CA HIS A 37 9.26 -6.37 11.86
C HIS A 37 10.09 -6.53 10.56
N PRO A 38 11.26 -7.20 10.58
CA PRO A 38 12.14 -7.29 9.41
C PRO A 38 11.47 -7.81 8.14
N GLU A 39 10.53 -8.75 8.28
CA GLU A 39 9.77 -9.29 7.14
C GLU A 39 8.77 -8.28 6.57
N VAL A 40 8.16 -7.45 7.42
CA VAL A 40 7.29 -6.36 6.98
C VAL A 40 8.11 -5.28 6.29
N GLN A 41 9.30 -4.97 6.81
CA GLN A 41 10.24 -4.07 6.11
C GLN A 41 10.68 -4.65 4.75
N ALA A 42 10.93 -5.96 4.67
CA ALA A 42 11.30 -6.63 3.42
C ALA A 42 10.16 -6.60 2.39
N LEU A 43 8.91 -6.79 2.82
CA LEU A 43 7.72 -6.62 1.98
C LEU A 43 7.58 -5.18 1.51
N LEU A 44 7.70 -4.20 2.40
CA LEU A 44 7.64 -2.79 2.03
C LEU A 44 8.73 -2.41 1.02
N ARG A 45 9.96 -2.89 1.19
CA ARG A 45 11.06 -2.69 0.21
C ARG A 45 10.80 -3.36 -1.14
N LYS A 46 9.97 -4.41 -1.18
CA LYS A 46 9.59 -5.08 -2.43
C LYS A 46 8.57 -4.27 -3.23
N PHE A 47 7.68 -3.55 -2.55
CA PHE A 47 6.60 -2.79 -3.18
C PHE A 47 6.90 -1.29 -3.33
N MET A 48 7.82 -0.76 -2.51
CA MET A 48 8.31 0.60 -2.61
C MET A 48 9.65 0.57 -3.33
N PRO A 49 9.84 1.25 -4.48
CA PRO A 49 11.16 1.41 -5.06
C PRO A 49 12.09 2.06 -4.03
N ASN A 50 13.32 1.53 -3.90
CA ASN A 50 14.35 2.03 -2.97
C ASN A 50 14.65 3.53 -3.15
N GLU A 51 14.32 4.09 -4.32
CA GLU A 51 14.49 5.49 -4.65
C GLU A 51 13.16 6.03 -5.17
N CYS A 52 12.57 6.96 -4.43
CA CYS A 52 11.51 7.80 -4.99
C CYS A 52 12.15 8.61 -6.13
N ARG A 53 11.58 8.59 -7.35
CA ARG A 53 12.04 9.46 -8.46
C ARG A 53 12.05 10.95 -8.10
N PHE A 54 11.28 11.32 -7.09
CA PHE A 54 11.20 12.67 -6.53
C PHE A 54 12.04 12.85 -5.27
N GLY A 55 12.82 11.85 -4.86
CA GLY A 55 13.66 11.88 -3.66
C GLY A 55 14.60 13.09 -3.66
N SER A 56 15.24 13.36 -4.80
CA SER A 56 16.13 14.53 -4.95
C SER A 56 15.40 15.87 -4.87
N LEU A 57 14.17 15.97 -5.40
CA LEU A 57 13.37 17.20 -5.30
C LEU A 57 12.84 17.41 -3.87
N TYR A 58 12.44 16.31 -3.22
CA TYR A 58 11.95 16.30 -1.86
C TYR A 58 13.06 16.56 -0.83
N GLU A 59 14.28 16.10 -1.09
CA GLU A 59 15.48 16.44 -0.30
C GLU A 59 15.78 17.93 -0.36
N VAL A 60 15.78 18.55 -1.56
CA VAL A 60 15.98 20.00 -1.69
C VAL A 60 14.86 20.79 -0.98
N TYR A 61 13.61 20.33 -1.08
CA TYR A 61 12.49 20.95 -0.36
C TYR A 61 12.63 20.82 1.16
N ARG A 62 13.01 19.63 1.65
CA ARG A 62 13.18 19.33 3.08
C ARG A 62 14.33 20.12 3.70
N ASP A 63 15.46 20.20 3.00
CA ASP A 63 16.62 20.97 3.46
C ASP A 63 16.28 22.46 3.58
N TYR A 64 15.44 22.97 2.67
CA TYR A 64 14.98 24.36 2.70
C TYR A 64 13.96 24.64 3.82
N ASP A 65 13.04 23.71 4.09
CA ASP A 65 12.00 23.84 5.14
C ASP A 65 12.58 23.65 6.57
N SER A 66 13.59 22.79 6.73
CA SER A 66 14.20 22.48 8.04
C SER A 66 14.95 23.66 8.70
N GLY A 67 15.32 24.69 7.93
CA GLY A 67 16.09 25.84 8.42
C GLY A 67 15.31 27.16 8.59
N GLN A 68 14.07 27.25 8.09
CA GLN A 68 13.34 28.50 7.96
C GLN A 68 11.87 28.29 8.37
N GLY A 69 11.62 28.07 9.66
CA GLY A 69 10.32 27.64 10.16
C GLY A 69 9.13 28.42 9.58
N TRP A 70 8.27 27.73 8.81
CA TRP A 70 6.86 27.95 8.46
C TRP A 70 6.34 29.36 8.13
N LYS A 71 7.19 30.40 8.10
CA LYS A 71 6.78 31.82 8.01
C LYS A 71 7.00 32.44 6.63
N ARG A 72 7.59 31.75 5.67
CA ARG A 72 7.56 32.18 4.26
C ARG A 72 6.30 31.64 3.59
N LYS A 73 5.68 32.45 2.73
CA LYS A 73 4.57 32.00 1.90
C LYS A 73 5.06 30.82 1.06
N ARG A 74 4.34 29.70 1.13
CA ARG A 74 4.63 28.44 0.44
C ARG A 74 5.16 28.61 -0.99
N GLU A 75 4.59 29.55 -1.73
CA GLU A 75 4.95 29.89 -3.10
C GLU A 75 6.42 30.30 -3.27
N GLU A 76 6.98 31.10 -2.34
CA GLU A 76 8.37 31.57 -2.41
C GLU A 76 9.37 30.43 -2.18
N VAL A 77 9.01 29.46 -1.33
CA VAL A 77 9.83 28.27 -1.03
C VAL A 77 9.79 27.28 -2.19
N GLU A 78 8.62 27.07 -2.79
CA GLU A 78 8.45 26.22 -3.97
C GLU A 78 9.23 26.78 -5.17
N GLU A 79 9.18 28.09 -5.41
CA GLU A 79 9.89 28.72 -6.53
C GLU A 79 11.42 28.66 -6.34
N ALA A 80 11.92 28.91 -5.13
CA ALA A 80 13.34 28.77 -4.81
C ALA A 80 13.85 27.33 -4.97
N THR A 81 13.07 26.35 -4.51
CA THR A 81 13.38 24.90 -4.63
C THR A 81 13.44 24.49 -6.10
N LEU A 82 12.47 24.95 -6.91
CA LEU A 82 12.43 24.69 -8.34
C LEU A 82 13.63 25.30 -9.07
N ASP A 83 14.06 26.49 -8.67
CA ASP A 83 15.21 27.15 -9.28
C ASP A 83 16.55 26.47 -8.96
N GLU A 84 16.74 25.98 -7.74
CA GLU A 84 17.92 25.19 -7.41
C GLU A 84 17.94 23.85 -8.16
N TYR A 85 16.78 23.21 -8.30
CA TYR A 85 16.63 21.99 -9.08
C TYR A 85 16.90 22.21 -10.58
N LYS A 86 16.40 23.31 -11.16
CA LYS A 86 16.67 23.71 -12.55
C LYS A 86 18.17 23.96 -12.81
N LYS A 87 18.92 24.47 -11.83
CA LYS A 87 20.38 24.65 -11.94
C LYS A 87 21.13 23.33 -12.02
N LYS A 88 20.70 22.33 -11.24
CA LYS A 88 21.32 20.98 -11.23
C LYS A 88 20.95 20.17 -12.48
N HIS A 89 19.77 20.40 -13.05
CA HIS A 89 19.26 19.68 -14.21
C HIS A 89 18.85 20.64 -15.33
N PRO A 90 19.77 21.02 -16.24
CA PRO A 90 19.46 21.92 -17.35
C PRO A 90 18.39 21.29 -18.25
N ARG A 91 17.19 21.87 -18.23
CA ARG A 91 16.07 21.47 -19.10
C ARG A 91 16.21 22.12 -20.47
N ILE A 92 15.49 21.57 -21.45
CA ILE A 92 15.27 22.22 -22.74
C ILE A 92 14.69 23.62 -22.46
N GLY A 93 15.40 24.66 -22.88
CA GLY A 93 15.01 26.04 -22.64
C GLY A 93 13.74 26.39 -23.43
N LEU A 94 12.64 26.65 -22.72
CA LEU A 94 11.36 27.05 -23.32
C LEU A 94 11.35 28.50 -23.84
N VAL A 95 12.46 29.23 -23.69
CA VAL A 95 12.60 30.63 -24.15
C VAL A 95 12.29 30.77 -25.65
N ARG A 96 12.60 29.75 -26.45
CA ARG A 96 12.29 29.72 -27.90
C ARG A 96 10.81 29.65 -28.22
N TYR A 97 9.97 29.35 -27.22
CA TYR A 97 8.52 29.30 -27.33
C TYR A 97 7.83 30.44 -26.55
N SER A 98 8.59 31.43 -26.07
CA SER A 98 8.02 32.56 -25.35
C SER A 98 7.19 33.45 -26.26
N THR A 99 5.91 33.61 -25.92
CA THR A 99 4.96 34.50 -26.60
C THR A 99 5.18 35.98 -26.29
N GLU A 100 5.94 36.29 -25.23
CA GLU A 100 6.22 37.64 -24.75
C GLU A 100 7.46 38.26 -25.40
N SER A 101 8.20 37.47 -26.18
CA SER A 101 9.40 37.92 -26.88
C SER A 101 9.06 38.92 -27.99
N ARG A 102 9.80 40.03 -28.06
CA ARG A 102 9.73 40.98 -29.17
C ARG A 102 10.64 40.61 -30.35
N ASN A 103 11.36 39.49 -30.26
CA ASN A 103 12.24 39.03 -31.32
C ASN A 103 11.41 38.32 -32.41
N ALA A 104 11.50 38.82 -33.64
CA ALA A 104 10.76 38.31 -34.80
C ALA A 104 11.04 36.83 -35.10
N GLU A 105 12.27 36.34 -34.88
CA GLU A 105 12.61 34.92 -35.11
C GLU A 105 11.94 33.99 -34.09
N ILE A 106 11.85 34.45 -32.83
CA ILE A 106 11.17 33.70 -31.75
C ILE A 106 9.66 33.69 -32.02
N LEU A 107 9.09 34.83 -32.40
CA LEU A 107 7.67 34.93 -32.78
C LEU A 107 7.36 34.06 -34.02
N GLY A 108 8.27 34.00 -34.99
CA GLY A 108 8.16 33.09 -36.14
C GLY A 108 8.14 31.61 -35.72
N THR A 109 9.01 31.24 -34.78
CA THR A 109 9.07 29.88 -34.21
C THR A 109 7.77 29.51 -33.49
N VAL A 110 7.25 30.43 -32.66
CA VAL A 110 5.97 30.25 -31.95
C VAL A 110 4.81 30.10 -32.94
N ASN A 111 4.75 30.93 -33.97
CA ASN A 111 3.71 30.86 -34.99
C ASN A 111 3.76 29.54 -35.79
N SER A 112 4.95 29.08 -36.18
CA SER A 112 5.12 27.78 -36.83
C SER A 112 4.68 26.62 -35.93
N TYR A 113 5.01 26.68 -34.63
CA TYR A 113 4.60 25.67 -33.66
C TYR A 113 3.08 25.63 -33.47
N LEU A 114 2.43 26.79 -33.32
CA LEU A 114 0.97 26.90 -33.20
C LEU A 114 0.25 26.40 -34.46
N ASN A 115 0.76 26.72 -35.64
CA ASN A 115 0.20 26.21 -36.89
C ASN A 115 0.33 24.69 -37.00
N HIS A 116 1.47 24.14 -36.61
CA HIS A 116 1.65 22.69 -36.54
C HIS A 116 0.67 22.04 -35.57
N GLN A 117 0.51 22.58 -34.35
CA GLN A 117 -0.47 22.08 -33.39
C GLN A 117 -1.90 22.15 -33.94
N SER A 118 -2.29 23.27 -34.55
CA SER A 118 -3.61 23.42 -35.17
C SER A 118 -3.86 22.39 -36.28
N LEU A 119 -2.85 22.12 -37.12
CA LEU A 119 -2.93 21.09 -38.16
C LEU A 119 -3.04 19.68 -37.59
N VAL A 120 -2.28 19.34 -36.56
CA VAL A 120 -2.34 18.03 -35.90
C VAL A 120 -3.68 17.83 -35.21
N LEU A 121 -4.17 18.85 -34.48
CA LEU A 121 -5.49 18.81 -33.84
C LEU A 121 -6.62 18.69 -34.87
N ARG A 122 -6.50 19.35 -36.02
CA ARG A 122 -7.55 19.32 -37.05
C ARG A 122 -7.54 18.06 -37.91
N LYS A 123 -6.39 17.46 -38.15
CA LYS A 123 -6.24 16.28 -39.03
C LYS A 123 -6.15 14.97 -38.25
N CYS A 124 -5.22 14.89 -37.29
CA CYS A 124 -4.98 13.65 -36.57
C CYS A 124 -6.04 13.41 -35.50
N MET A 125 -6.37 14.41 -34.66
CA MET A 125 -7.32 14.15 -33.57
C MET A 125 -8.72 13.78 -34.08
N SER A 126 -9.21 14.39 -35.17
CA SER A 126 -10.51 14.00 -35.74
C SER A 126 -10.56 12.54 -36.22
N GLU A 127 -9.43 12.01 -36.68
CA GLU A 127 -9.35 10.65 -37.24
C GLU A 127 -9.00 9.61 -36.16
N THR A 128 -8.20 9.97 -35.16
CA THR A 128 -7.65 9.02 -34.20
C THR A 128 -8.38 9.00 -32.87
N ILE A 129 -9.09 10.06 -32.47
CA ILE A 129 -9.64 10.17 -31.11
C ILE A 129 -10.72 9.13 -30.84
N LEU A 130 -11.61 8.88 -31.80
CA LEU A 130 -12.68 7.89 -31.65
C LEU A 130 -12.11 6.47 -31.56
N ASN A 131 -11.13 6.15 -32.40
CA ASN A 131 -10.48 4.84 -32.39
C ASN A 131 -9.68 4.62 -31.10
N GLN A 132 -8.95 5.64 -30.64
CA GLN A 132 -8.21 5.57 -29.38
C GLN A 132 -9.15 5.42 -28.18
N TRP A 133 -10.27 6.14 -28.17
CA TRP A 133 -11.28 6.01 -27.13
C TRP A 133 -11.93 4.63 -27.13
N ALA A 134 -12.29 4.09 -28.30
CA ALA A 134 -12.85 2.75 -28.40
C ALA A 134 -11.88 1.68 -27.89
N ILE A 135 -10.60 1.75 -28.30
CA ILE A 135 -9.56 0.81 -27.86
C ILE A 135 -9.32 0.92 -26.34
N ASN A 136 -9.23 2.14 -25.82
CA ASN A 136 -9.01 2.35 -24.39
C ASN A 136 -10.19 1.85 -23.55
N ASN A 137 -11.42 2.05 -24.01
CA ASN A 137 -12.61 1.54 -23.34
C ASN A 137 -12.64 0.01 -23.31
N ASP A 138 -12.40 -0.64 -24.45
CA ASP A 138 -12.31 -2.11 -24.53
C ASP A 138 -11.20 -2.67 -23.63
N TYR A 139 -10.06 -1.98 -23.55
CA TYR A 139 -8.98 -2.35 -22.64
C TYR A 139 -9.38 -2.24 -21.16
N ILE A 140 -10.04 -1.15 -20.78
CA ILE A 140 -10.52 -0.94 -19.40
C ILE A 140 -11.58 -1.99 -19.03
N GLU A 141 -12.51 -2.28 -19.94
CA GLU A 141 -13.56 -3.28 -19.75
C GLU A 141 -12.95 -4.67 -19.50
N LYS A 142 -12.08 -5.15 -20.40
CA LYS A 142 -11.38 -6.44 -20.24
C LYS A 142 -10.53 -6.52 -18.98
N THR A 143 -9.86 -5.42 -18.62
CA THR A 143 -9.06 -5.37 -17.39
C THR A 143 -9.95 -5.47 -16.16
N THR A 144 -11.12 -4.83 -16.19
CA THR A 144 -12.10 -4.90 -15.10
C THR A 144 -12.68 -6.30 -14.96
N GLU A 145 -13.04 -6.95 -16.07
CA GLU A 145 -13.50 -8.35 -16.08
C GLU A 145 -12.43 -9.29 -15.49
N THR A 146 -11.18 -9.15 -15.94
CA THR A 146 -10.07 -9.98 -15.44
C THR A 146 -9.84 -9.80 -13.94
N LEU A 147 -9.96 -8.57 -13.42
CA LEU A 147 -9.86 -8.29 -11.99
C LEU A 147 -11.02 -8.91 -11.22
N GLN A 148 -12.23 -8.83 -11.76
CA GLN A 148 -13.42 -9.42 -11.14
C GLN A 148 -13.31 -10.95 -11.06
N ASP A 149 -12.82 -11.59 -12.12
CA ASP A 149 -12.56 -13.04 -12.14
C ASP A 149 -11.55 -13.45 -11.08
N ARG A 150 -10.46 -12.69 -10.91
CA ARG A 150 -9.47 -12.94 -9.86
C ARG A 150 -10.07 -12.79 -8.46
N ILE A 151 -10.87 -11.76 -8.24
CA ILE A 151 -11.57 -11.56 -6.96
C ILE A 151 -12.46 -12.76 -6.64
N GLU A 152 -13.19 -13.28 -7.62
CA GLU A 152 -14.09 -14.43 -7.40
C GLU A 152 -13.31 -15.73 -7.13
N ILE A 153 -12.19 -15.94 -7.81
CA ILE A 153 -11.27 -17.06 -7.56
C ILE A 153 -10.72 -16.97 -6.13
N GLU A 154 -10.21 -15.81 -5.72
CA GLU A 154 -9.65 -15.61 -4.37
C GLU A 154 -10.71 -15.78 -3.27
N LYS A 155 -11.92 -15.24 -3.48
CA LYS A 155 -13.06 -15.47 -2.56
C LYS A 155 -13.40 -16.95 -2.42
N THR A 156 -13.38 -17.68 -3.53
CA THR A 156 -13.65 -19.13 -3.51
C THR A 156 -12.53 -19.89 -2.79
N GLN A 157 -11.27 -19.51 -3.00
CA GLN A 157 -10.13 -20.08 -2.29
C GLN A 157 -10.21 -19.82 -0.78
N LEU A 158 -10.54 -18.60 -0.36
CA LEU A 158 -10.74 -18.25 1.06
C LEU A 158 -11.84 -19.09 1.69
N LYS A 159 -13.02 -19.18 1.04
CA LYS A 159 -14.13 -20.03 1.51
C LYS A 159 -13.71 -21.50 1.65
N ASN A 160 -12.92 -22.01 0.71
CA ASN A 160 -12.42 -23.39 0.77
C ASN A 160 -11.44 -23.60 1.94
N LEU A 161 -10.56 -22.62 2.21
CA LEU A 161 -9.64 -22.66 3.34
C LEU A 161 -10.38 -22.59 4.68
N ASP A 162 -11.40 -21.73 4.78
CA ASP A 162 -12.24 -21.65 5.98
C ASP A 162 -12.98 -22.96 6.23
N ARG A 163 -13.59 -23.55 5.19
CA ARG A 163 -14.24 -24.86 5.28
C ARG A 163 -13.26 -25.97 5.68
N TYR A 164 -12.04 -25.93 5.16
CA TYR A 164 -10.99 -26.86 5.55
C TYR A 164 -10.64 -26.69 7.04
N ARG A 165 -10.44 -25.45 7.50
CA ARG A 165 -10.18 -25.12 8.91
C ARG A 165 -11.30 -25.64 9.83
N GLU A 166 -12.55 -25.38 9.48
CA GLU A 166 -13.73 -25.90 10.21
C GLU A 166 -13.72 -27.43 10.30
N THR A 167 -13.42 -28.11 9.18
CA THR A 167 -13.40 -29.58 9.13
C THR A 167 -12.32 -30.17 10.03
N VAL A 168 -11.11 -29.60 9.98
CA VAL A 168 -9.99 -30.02 10.83
C VAL A 168 -10.30 -29.79 12.31
N GLN A 169 -10.83 -28.62 12.64
CA GLN A 169 -11.21 -28.27 14.00
C GLN A 169 -12.33 -29.19 14.52
N ALA A 170 -13.38 -29.43 13.73
CA ALA A 170 -14.46 -30.34 14.11
C ALA A 170 -13.97 -31.77 14.38
N LYS A 171 -13.03 -32.29 13.58
CA LYS A 171 -12.39 -33.60 13.84
C LYS A 171 -11.66 -33.61 15.18
N ASN A 172 -10.83 -32.60 15.41
CA ASN A 172 -10.01 -32.50 16.61
C ASN A 172 -10.86 -32.24 17.88
N LYS A 173 -12.06 -31.66 17.75
CA LYS A 173 -12.97 -31.40 18.89
C LYS A 173 -13.24 -32.65 19.72
N SER A 174 -13.57 -33.75 19.06
CA SER A 174 -13.90 -35.01 19.74
C SER A 174 -12.68 -35.63 20.42
N GLU A 175 -11.50 -35.52 19.80
CA GLU A 175 -10.24 -35.98 20.36
C GLU A 175 -9.83 -35.16 21.59
N ILE A 176 -9.92 -33.83 21.52
CA ILE A 176 -9.67 -32.93 22.65
C ILE A 176 -10.62 -33.24 23.81
N ALA A 177 -11.92 -33.43 23.55
CA ALA A 177 -12.89 -33.78 24.58
C ALA A 177 -12.58 -35.14 25.25
N ARG A 178 -12.14 -36.13 24.46
CA ARG A 178 -11.69 -37.43 24.94
C ARG A 178 -10.46 -37.30 25.84
N LEU A 179 -9.43 -36.58 25.39
CA LEU A 179 -8.21 -36.33 26.15
C LEU A 179 -8.50 -35.60 27.46
N ASN A 180 -9.35 -34.57 27.43
CA ASN A 180 -9.78 -33.84 28.63
C ASN A 180 -10.51 -34.74 29.64
N SER A 181 -11.36 -35.65 29.16
CA SER A 181 -12.07 -36.60 30.03
C SER A 181 -11.12 -37.61 30.66
N GLN A 182 -10.18 -38.15 29.88
CA GLN A 182 -9.13 -39.04 30.38
C GLN A 182 -8.24 -38.35 31.42
N TRP A 183 -7.84 -37.11 31.14
CA TRP A 183 -7.08 -36.28 32.08
C TRP A 183 -7.83 -36.08 33.39
N LYS A 184 -9.11 -35.67 33.34
CA LYS A 184 -9.94 -35.51 34.53
C LYS A 184 -10.03 -36.80 35.35
N GLN A 185 -10.25 -37.94 34.69
CA GLN A 185 -10.30 -39.25 35.36
C GLN A 185 -8.96 -39.61 36.01
N GLN A 186 -7.84 -39.39 35.33
CA GLN A 186 -6.51 -39.63 35.88
C GLN A 186 -6.23 -38.71 37.09
N LEU A 187 -6.68 -37.45 37.02
CA LEU A 187 -6.53 -36.48 38.10
C LEU A 187 -7.34 -36.91 39.33
N ILE A 188 -8.58 -37.36 39.15
CA ILE A 188 -9.41 -37.93 40.20
C ILE A 188 -8.76 -39.18 40.80
N LYS A 189 -8.22 -40.08 39.96
CA LYS A 189 -7.52 -41.28 40.41
C LYS A 189 -6.28 -40.96 41.24
N ASN A 190 -5.50 -39.96 40.84
CA ASN A 190 -4.33 -39.50 41.59
C ASN A 190 -4.74 -38.81 42.91
N ALA A 191 -5.79 -37.98 42.89
CA ALA A 191 -6.29 -37.25 44.05
C ALA A 191 -6.92 -38.16 45.11
N ASN A 192 -7.60 -39.23 44.68
CA ASN A 192 -8.22 -40.22 45.57
C ASN A 192 -7.22 -41.23 46.15
N GLY A 193 -5.92 -41.06 45.86
CA GLY A 193 -4.86 -41.98 46.25
C GLY A 193 -4.98 -43.29 45.47
N GLY A 194 -4.04 -43.56 44.57
CA GLY A 194 -4.02 -44.80 43.79
C GLY A 194 -3.89 -46.04 44.70
N ASN A 195 -5.00 -46.51 45.23
CA ASN A 195 -5.13 -47.86 45.76
C ASN A 195 -5.40 -48.79 44.58
N ASN A 196 -4.53 -49.79 44.46
CA ASN A 196 -4.50 -50.85 43.46
C ASN A 196 -5.88 -51.38 43.06
#